data_AF-A0A368FT39-F1
#
_entry.id   AF-A0A368FT39-F1
#
_cell.length_a   1.000
_cell.length_b   1.000
_cell.length_c   1.000
_cell.angle_alpha   90.00
_cell.angle_beta   90.00
_cell.angle_gamma   90.00
#
_symmetry.space_group_name_H-M   'P 1'
#
loop_
_entity.id
_entity.type
_entity.pdbx_description
1 polymer ?
#
loop_
_entity_poly.entity_id
_entity_poly.type
_entity_poly.pdbx_seq_one_letter_code
_entity_poly.pdbx_strand_id
1 'polypeptide(L)'
;MALFKPADGILRTNVSWDDLEECVSEAFGKDAKFGPNKDAKDIGFANGFMSKICLVTPDWHVDGIPGKFVVKISSQLSFLECQRMFGDIETEFSTEEFSRALESEVKKIHNNEITLYKLLKKYNVSNVARPKVYYMREFSEQNPLKGFIIMEYVADNLSLHIFDNLTPDDILQALRTIASLEAASLKFSDEDKALFMNNIFGEMFAKALTKEVSK
;
A
#
# COMPACT_ATOMS: atom_id res chain seq x y z
N MET A 1 2.88 -16.02 13.77
CA MET A 1 2.32 -15.27 12.62
C MET A 1 3.29 -14.15 12.27
N ALA A 2 3.42 -13.78 10.99
CA ALA A 2 4.31 -12.74 10.50
C ALA A 2 3.81 -12.21 9.15
N LEU A 3 4.28 -11.03 8.70
CA LEU A 3 3.87 -10.47 7.39
C LEU A 3 4.43 -11.23 6.18
N PHE A 4 5.46 -12.05 6.39
CA PHE A 4 6.14 -12.86 5.37
C PHE A 4 5.78 -14.35 5.43
N LYS A 5 4.82 -14.74 6.28
CA LYS A 5 4.31 -16.12 6.35
C LYS A 5 2.84 -16.15 5.91
N PRO A 6 2.45 -17.10 5.04
CA PRO A 6 1.05 -17.30 4.68
C PRO A 6 0.18 -17.52 5.92
N ALA A 7 -1.05 -17.03 5.87
CA ALA A 7 -2.11 -17.20 6.87
C ALA A 7 -3.46 -17.44 6.16
N ASP A 8 -4.54 -17.57 6.93
CA ASP A 8 -5.85 -17.99 6.42
C ASP A 8 -6.73 -16.82 5.92
N GLY A 9 -6.20 -15.60 5.90
CA GLY A 9 -6.92 -14.41 5.45
C GLY A 9 -6.94 -14.25 3.92
N ILE A 10 -7.49 -13.10 3.51
CA ILE A 10 -7.62 -12.69 2.11
C ILE A 10 -6.23 -12.71 1.45
N LEU A 11 -6.14 -13.35 0.29
CA LEU A 11 -4.89 -13.57 -0.45
C LEU A 11 -3.74 -14.14 0.41
N ARG A 12 -4.08 -15.03 1.35
CA ARG A 12 -3.16 -15.68 2.28
C ARG A 12 -2.49 -14.74 3.28
N THR A 13 -3.05 -13.53 3.49
CA THR A 13 -2.56 -12.57 4.48
C THR A 13 -3.18 -12.81 5.86
N ASN A 14 -2.86 -11.97 6.85
CA ASN A 14 -3.45 -12.02 8.19
C ASN A 14 -4.80 -11.27 8.29
N VAL A 15 -5.26 -10.60 7.22
CA VAL A 15 -6.51 -9.84 7.21
C VAL A 15 -7.65 -10.76 6.75
N SER A 16 -8.67 -10.95 7.58
CA SER A 16 -9.84 -11.76 7.25
C SER A 16 -10.97 -10.94 6.61
N TRP A 17 -12.02 -11.62 6.14
CA TRP A 17 -13.25 -10.96 5.74
C TRP A 17 -13.96 -10.28 6.91
N ASP A 18 -13.90 -10.85 8.12
CA ASP A 18 -14.50 -10.25 9.32
C ASP A 18 -13.81 -8.92 9.66
N ASP A 19 -12.48 -8.86 9.52
CA ASP A 19 -11.72 -7.62 9.68
C ASP A 19 -12.20 -6.54 8.70
N LEU A 20 -12.48 -6.92 7.45
CA LEU A 20 -12.98 -5.98 6.44
C LEU A 20 -14.43 -5.59 6.70
N GLU A 21 -15.28 -6.51 7.14
CA GLU A 21 -16.72 -6.28 7.39
C GLU A 21 -16.91 -5.14 8.41
N GLU A 22 -16.14 -5.15 9.49
CA GLU A 22 -16.13 -4.06 10.48
C GLU A 22 -15.74 -2.70 9.85
N CYS A 23 -14.76 -2.71 8.96
CA CYS A 23 -14.22 -1.49 8.35
C CYS A 23 -15.10 -0.92 7.26
N VAL A 24 -15.75 -1.77 6.45
CA VAL A 24 -16.68 -1.32 5.40
C VAL A 24 -17.96 -0.76 6.02
N SER A 25 -18.38 -1.29 7.17
CA SER A 25 -19.49 -0.73 7.96
C SER A 25 -19.17 0.69 8.45
N GLU A 26 -17.93 0.95 8.88
CA GLU A 26 -17.47 2.30 9.23
C GLU A 26 -17.36 3.22 8.01
N ALA A 27 -16.79 2.71 6.91
CA ALA A 27 -16.48 3.50 5.72
C ALA A 27 -17.71 3.83 4.85
N PHE A 28 -18.67 2.90 4.77
CA PHE A 28 -19.80 2.95 3.84
C PHE A 28 -21.16 2.92 4.54
N GLY A 29 -21.20 2.76 5.87
CA GLY A 29 -22.41 2.74 6.68
C GLY A 29 -22.80 1.33 7.14
N LYS A 30 -23.61 1.26 8.20
CA LYS A 30 -23.94 0.01 8.91
C LYS A 30 -24.66 -1.05 8.08
N ASP A 31 -25.26 -0.64 6.98
CA ASP A 31 -25.99 -1.53 6.06
C ASP A 31 -25.08 -2.10 4.95
N ALA A 32 -23.84 -1.60 4.83
CA ALA A 32 -22.84 -2.13 3.90
C ALA A 32 -22.29 -3.46 4.43
N LYS A 33 -22.93 -4.56 4.03
CA LYS A 33 -22.55 -5.92 4.40
C LYS A 33 -22.15 -6.74 3.20
N PHE A 34 -21.05 -7.48 3.29
CA PHE A 34 -20.62 -8.29 2.16
C PHE A 34 -21.63 -9.39 1.84
N GLY A 35 -21.88 -9.62 0.56
CA GLY A 35 -22.77 -10.67 0.09
C GLY A 35 -22.15 -12.06 0.13
N PRO A 36 -22.97 -13.10 -0.14
CA PRO A 36 -22.50 -14.47 -0.20
C PRO A 36 -21.52 -14.72 -1.35
N ASN A 37 -21.58 -13.93 -2.44
CA ASN A 37 -20.72 -14.06 -3.61
C ASN A 37 -19.57 -13.05 -3.62
N LYS A 38 -19.22 -12.49 -2.45
CA LYS A 38 -18.05 -11.62 -2.32
C LYS A 38 -16.78 -12.32 -2.80
N ASP A 39 -15.91 -11.55 -3.45
CA ASP A 39 -14.68 -12.06 -4.05
C ASP A 39 -13.53 -11.06 -3.83
N ALA A 40 -12.31 -11.60 -3.82
CA ALA A 40 -11.08 -10.82 -3.76
C ALA A 40 -10.05 -11.36 -4.75
N LYS A 41 -9.67 -10.53 -5.72
CA LYS A 41 -8.68 -10.87 -6.74
C LYS A 41 -7.36 -10.14 -6.50
N ASP A 42 -6.24 -10.83 -6.60
CA ASP A 42 -4.92 -10.18 -6.62
C ASP A 42 -4.73 -9.45 -7.96
N ILE A 43 -4.67 -8.13 -7.90
CA ILE A 43 -4.36 -7.26 -9.04
C ILE A 43 -2.98 -6.60 -8.90
N GLY A 44 -2.23 -6.98 -7.85
CA GLY A 44 -0.91 -6.44 -7.53
C GLY A 44 0.23 -7.39 -7.86
N PHE A 45 -0.02 -8.52 -8.54
CA PHE A 45 1.08 -9.42 -8.92
C PHE A 45 2.17 -8.67 -9.71
N ALA A 46 3.44 -8.86 -9.32
CA ALA A 46 4.62 -8.15 -9.80
C ALA A 46 4.69 -6.62 -9.56
N ASN A 47 3.58 -5.96 -9.20
CA ASN A 47 3.52 -4.49 -9.00
C ASN A 47 3.26 -4.06 -7.54
N GLY A 48 2.80 -4.98 -6.69
CA GLY A 48 2.43 -4.72 -5.30
C GLY A 48 3.62 -4.71 -4.34
N PHE A 49 4.71 -5.39 -4.71
CA PHE A 49 5.99 -5.46 -4.01
C PHE A 49 5.85 -5.77 -2.50
N MET A 50 5.69 -4.77 -1.64
CA MET A 50 5.47 -4.91 -0.19
C MET A 50 3.99 -4.93 0.23
N SER A 51 3.09 -5.17 -0.72
CA SER A 51 1.66 -5.24 -0.46
C SER A 51 0.97 -6.25 -1.36
N LYS A 52 -0.09 -6.87 -0.83
CA LYS A 52 -1.11 -7.56 -1.62
C LYS A 52 -2.16 -6.54 -2.02
N ILE A 53 -2.40 -6.37 -3.32
CA ILE A 53 -3.39 -5.42 -3.84
C ILE A 53 -4.63 -6.21 -4.22
N CYS A 54 -5.64 -6.16 -3.36
CA CYS A 54 -6.86 -6.95 -3.51
C CYS A 54 -7.94 -6.09 -4.17
N LEU A 55 -8.38 -6.45 -5.37
CA LEU A 55 -9.63 -5.93 -5.91
C LEU A 55 -10.79 -6.70 -5.27
N VAL A 56 -11.54 -6.02 -4.42
CA VAL A 56 -12.70 -6.61 -3.74
C VAL A 56 -13.95 -6.34 -4.58
N THR A 57 -14.66 -7.42 -4.89
CA THR A 57 -16.02 -7.39 -5.42
C THR A 57 -16.95 -7.82 -4.29
N PRO A 58 -17.65 -6.88 -3.64
CA PRO A 58 -18.24 -7.11 -2.33
C PRO A 58 -19.63 -7.78 -2.34
N ASP A 59 -20.30 -7.83 -3.49
CA ASP A 59 -21.66 -8.38 -3.63
C ASP A 59 -22.68 -7.70 -2.69
N TRP A 60 -22.75 -6.36 -2.75
CA TRP A 60 -23.63 -5.57 -1.89
C TRP A 60 -25.11 -5.85 -2.11
N HIS A 61 -25.90 -5.70 -1.04
CA HIS A 61 -27.36 -5.66 -1.09
C HIS A 61 -27.92 -4.23 -0.93
N VAL A 62 -27.04 -3.23 -0.94
CA VAL A 62 -27.36 -1.81 -0.78
C VAL A 62 -26.74 -1.01 -1.91
N ASP A 63 -27.46 0.02 -2.34
CA ASP A 63 -27.03 0.93 -3.41
C ASP A 63 -26.29 2.15 -2.85
N GLY A 64 -25.67 2.93 -3.74
CA GLY A 64 -25.03 4.22 -3.39
C GLY A 64 -23.61 4.10 -2.82
N ILE A 65 -23.04 2.90 -2.80
CA ILE A 65 -21.67 2.63 -2.36
C ILE A 65 -20.85 1.96 -3.48
N PRO A 66 -19.49 1.96 -3.42
CA PRO A 66 -18.67 1.49 -4.53
C PRO A 66 -18.89 0.01 -4.86
N GLY A 67 -19.24 -0.31 -6.10
CA GLY A 67 -19.44 -1.69 -6.56
C GLY A 67 -18.15 -2.53 -6.61
N LYS A 68 -16.98 -1.87 -6.58
CA LYS A 68 -15.66 -2.47 -6.37
C LYS A 68 -14.78 -1.48 -5.62
N PHE A 69 -13.80 -1.98 -4.90
CA PHE A 69 -12.78 -1.17 -4.25
C PHE A 69 -11.48 -1.96 -4.09
N VAL A 70 -10.38 -1.26 -3.82
CA VAL A 70 -9.08 -1.88 -3.56
C VAL A 70 -8.84 -1.96 -2.06
N VAL A 71 -8.35 -3.10 -1.61
CA VAL A 71 -7.73 -3.27 -0.30
C VAL A 71 -6.24 -3.51 -0.51
N LYS A 72 -5.42 -2.51 -0.19
CA LYS A 72 -3.97 -2.63 -0.14
C LYS A 72 -3.59 -3.19 1.23
N ILE A 73 -3.26 -4.47 1.29
CA ILE A 73 -2.85 -5.15 2.52
C ILE A 73 -1.32 -5.15 2.58
N SER A 74 -0.75 -4.53 3.61
CA SER A 74 0.69 -4.50 3.80
C SER A 74 1.20 -5.90 4.13
N SER A 75 1.98 -6.50 3.22
CA SER A 75 2.40 -7.89 3.28
C SER A 75 3.66 -8.12 2.46
N GLN A 76 4.58 -8.93 2.98
CA GLN A 76 5.78 -9.31 2.26
C GLN A 76 5.55 -10.48 1.30
N LEU A 77 4.36 -11.10 1.28
CA LEU A 77 4.09 -12.27 0.44
C LEU A 77 4.26 -11.96 -1.06
N SER A 78 3.84 -10.79 -1.52
CA SER A 78 4.04 -10.38 -2.92
C SER A 78 5.53 -10.27 -3.29
N PHE A 79 6.36 -9.77 -2.36
CA PHE A 79 7.81 -9.70 -2.53
C PHE A 79 8.42 -11.10 -2.63
N LEU A 80 8.02 -12.00 -1.73
CA LEU A 80 8.47 -13.40 -1.74
C LEU A 80 8.08 -14.13 -3.03
N GLU A 81 6.86 -13.93 -3.52
CA GLU A 81 6.38 -14.53 -4.77
C GLU A 81 7.17 -14.06 -5.99
N CYS A 82 7.74 -12.86 -5.93
CA CYS A 82 8.55 -12.27 -7.00
C CYS A 82 10.07 -12.52 -6.81
N GLN A 83 10.50 -13.28 -5.80
CA GLN A 83 11.92 -13.43 -5.46
C GLN A 83 12.80 -13.91 -6.62
N ARG A 84 12.27 -14.81 -7.43
CA ARG A 84 12.95 -15.35 -8.62
C ARG A 84 13.24 -14.28 -9.68
N MET A 85 12.63 -13.11 -9.59
CA MET A 85 12.86 -11.99 -10.51
C MET A 85 14.10 -11.18 -10.13
N PHE A 86 14.72 -11.40 -8.96
CA PHE A 86 15.88 -10.63 -8.50
C PHE A 86 17.25 -11.21 -8.90
N GLY A 87 17.30 -12.30 -9.66
CA GLY A 87 18.55 -12.88 -10.16
C GLY A 87 19.56 -13.17 -9.04
N ASP A 88 20.83 -12.79 -9.22
CA ASP A 88 21.94 -13.13 -8.29
C ASP A 88 21.83 -12.51 -6.88
N ILE A 89 20.86 -11.62 -6.64
CA ILE A 89 20.57 -11.02 -5.32
C ILE A 89 19.53 -11.87 -4.55
N GLU A 90 18.93 -12.87 -5.21
CA GLU A 90 17.91 -13.78 -4.65
C GLU A 90 18.37 -14.48 -3.36
N THR A 91 19.65 -14.84 -3.24
CA THR A 91 20.18 -15.55 -2.07
C THR A 91 20.07 -14.75 -0.77
N GLU A 92 20.30 -13.43 -0.81
CA GLU A 92 20.19 -12.58 0.40
C GLU A 92 18.72 -12.32 0.74
N PHE A 93 17.92 -12.03 -0.29
CA PHE A 93 16.50 -11.72 -0.14
C PHE A 93 15.65 -12.92 0.26
N SER A 94 16.15 -14.15 0.10
CA SER A 94 15.44 -15.39 0.46
C SER A 94 15.65 -15.83 1.91
N THR A 95 16.50 -15.16 2.68
CA THR A 95 16.71 -15.53 4.09
C THR A 95 15.52 -15.12 4.97
N GLU A 96 15.19 -15.97 5.96
CA GLU A 96 14.17 -15.62 6.96
C GLU A 96 14.61 -14.43 7.82
N GLU A 97 15.93 -14.27 8.03
CA GLU A 97 16.54 -13.14 8.73
C GLU A 97 16.27 -11.81 8.01
N PHE A 98 16.49 -11.77 6.68
CA PHE A 98 16.14 -10.61 5.86
C PHE A 98 14.64 -10.31 5.93
N SER A 99 13.79 -11.33 5.78
CA SER A 99 12.32 -11.18 5.85
C SER A 99 11.84 -10.64 7.21
N ARG A 100 12.51 -11.03 8.30
CA ARG A 100 12.24 -10.50 9.65
C ARG A 100 12.70 -9.06 9.81
N ALA A 101 13.88 -8.71 9.29
CA ALA A 101 14.36 -7.34 9.32
C ALA A 101 13.44 -6.41 8.51
N LEU A 102 13.02 -6.86 7.32
CA LEU A 102 12.12 -6.14 6.44
C LEU A 102 10.70 -5.97 7.03
N GLU A 103 10.25 -6.90 7.87
CA GLU A 103 8.92 -6.82 8.49
C GLU A 103 8.71 -5.52 9.29
N SER A 104 9.72 -5.12 10.06
CA SER A 104 9.67 -3.87 10.83
C SER A 104 9.53 -2.66 9.90
N GLU A 105 10.31 -2.61 8.83
CA GLU A 105 10.31 -1.50 7.88
C GLU A 105 9.02 -1.43 7.08
N VAL A 106 8.48 -2.57 6.63
CA VAL A 106 7.19 -2.63 5.94
C VAL A 106 6.06 -2.04 6.79
N LYS A 107 6.05 -2.31 8.10
CA LYS A 107 5.05 -1.74 9.02
C LYS A 107 5.18 -0.22 9.12
N LYS A 108 6.41 0.29 9.23
CA LYS A 108 6.67 1.72 9.30
C LYS A 108 6.30 2.42 7.97
N ILE A 109 6.65 1.83 6.83
CA ILE A 109 6.32 2.36 5.49
C ILE A 109 4.80 2.47 5.31
N HIS A 110 4.06 1.43 5.68
CA HIS A 110 2.59 1.44 5.65
C HIS A 110 2.01 2.55 6.53
N ASN A 111 2.47 2.67 7.78
CA ASN A 111 2.03 3.74 8.68
C ASN A 111 2.44 5.13 8.15
N ASN A 112 3.60 5.27 7.50
CA ASN A 112 4.05 6.51 6.87
C ASN A 112 3.12 6.95 5.73
N GLU A 113 2.62 6.02 4.91
CA GLU A 113 1.60 6.30 3.90
C GLU A 113 0.28 6.76 4.54
N ILE A 114 -0.16 6.12 5.62
CA ILE A 114 -1.36 6.55 6.37
C ILE A 114 -1.18 7.96 6.95
N THR A 115 -0.01 8.25 7.53
CA THR A 115 0.35 9.60 8.01
C THR A 115 0.20 10.63 6.91
N LEU A 116 0.70 10.35 5.70
CA LEU A 116 0.53 11.26 4.57
C LEU A 116 -0.96 11.54 4.29
N TYR A 117 -1.80 10.51 4.17
CA TYR A 117 -3.23 10.72 3.91
C TYR A 117 -3.93 11.49 5.03
N LYS A 118 -3.58 11.24 6.30
CA LYS A 118 -4.09 11.99 7.45
C LYS A 118 -3.70 13.46 7.37
N LEU A 119 -2.45 13.79 7.03
CA LEU A 119 -1.98 15.16 6.91
C LEU A 119 -2.59 15.88 5.70
N LEU A 120 -2.70 15.22 4.54
CA LEU A 120 -3.40 15.79 3.39
C LEU A 120 -4.86 16.14 3.72
N LYS A 121 -5.54 15.32 4.55
CA LYS A 121 -6.87 15.63 5.07
C LYS A 121 -6.84 16.80 6.08
N LYS A 122 -5.93 16.76 7.06
CA LYS A 122 -5.75 17.81 8.10
C LYS A 122 -5.58 19.20 7.49
N TYR A 123 -4.78 19.30 6.44
CA TYR A 123 -4.47 20.57 5.75
C TYR A 123 -5.38 20.86 4.54
N ASN A 124 -6.45 20.09 4.36
CA ASN A 124 -7.42 20.25 3.28
C ASN A 124 -6.78 20.31 1.87
N VAL A 125 -5.83 19.40 1.60
CA VAL A 125 -5.08 19.34 0.35
C VAL A 125 -5.84 18.48 -0.66
N SER A 126 -6.48 19.13 -1.63
CA SER A 126 -7.32 18.50 -2.66
C SER A 126 -6.66 18.39 -4.04
N ASN A 127 -5.62 19.19 -4.32
CA ASN A 127 -4.94 19.27 -5.62
C ASN A 127 -3.81 18.25 -5.82
N VAL A 128 -3.69 17.27 -4.93
CA VAL A 128 -2.79 16.11 -5.10
C VAL A 128 -3.63 14.95 -5.60
N ALA A 129 -3.45 14.58 -6.87
CA ALA A 129 -4.13 13.45 -7.48
C ALA A 129 -3.80 12.16 -6.73
N ARG A 130 -4.85 11.46 -6.26
CA ARG A 130 -4.76 10.21 -5.52
C ARG A 130 -6.12 9.50 -5.54
N PRO A 131 -6.16 8.16 -5.41
CA PRO A 131 -7.41 7.45 -5.16
C PRO A 131 -8.09 7.96 -3.89
N LYS A 132 -9.42 7.99 -3.87
CA LYS A 132 -10.15 8.28 -2.63
C LYS A 132 -9.86 7.18 -1.60
N VAL A 133 -9.43 7.58 -0.41
CA VAL A 133 -9.22 6.66 0.71
C VAL A 133 -10.50 6.58 1.53
N TYR A 134 -11.04 5.37 1.69
CA TYR A 134 -12.26 5.10 2.43
C TYR A 134 -11.97 4.75 3.89
N TYR A 135 -10.91 3.97 4.12
CA TYR A 135 -10.54 3.50 5.45
C TYR A 135 -9.04 3.19 5.53
N MET A 136 -8.46 3.31 6.72
CA MET A 136 -7.06 3.04 6.99
C MET A 136 -6.92 2.33 8.33
N ARG A 137 -6.18 1.22 8.36
CA ARG A 137 -5.79 0.53 9.59
C ARG A 137 -4.27 0.55 9.73
N GLU A 138 -3.77 1.17 10.80
CA GLU A 138 -2.34 1.21 11.13
C GLU A 138 -1.89 -0.09 11.82
N PHE A 139 -0.60 -0.36 11.71
CA PHE A 139 0.05 -1.28 12.64
C PHE A 139 0.24 -0.62 13.99
N SER A 140 0.00 -1.38 15.05
CA SER A 140 0.28 -1.00 16.44
C SER A 140 0.68 -2.24 17.24
N GLU A 141 1.02 -2.07 18.51
CA GLU A 141 1.27 -3.21 19.41
C GLU A 141 0.03 -4.11 19.57
N GLN A 142 -1.17 -3.51 19.56
CA GLN A 142 -2.44 -4.22 19.65
C GLN A 142 -2.89 -4.79 18.30
N ASN A 143 -2.39 -4.23 17.19
CA ASN A 143 -2.64 -4.70 15.83
C ASN A 143 -1.32 -4.92 15.06
N PRO A 144 -0.51 -5.93 15.42
CA PRO A 144 0.84 -6.08 14.88
C PRO A 144 0.87 -6.68 13.47
N LEU A 145 -0.27 -7.16 12.94
CA LEU A 145 -0.32 -8.01 11.74
C LEU A 145 -1.35 -7.58 10.69
N LYS A 146 -2.26 -6.64 10.98
CA LYS A 146 -3.38 -6.30 10.08
C LYS A 146 -3.36 -4.83 9.68
N GLY A 147 -2.31 -4.40 8.99
CA GLY A 147 -2.25 -3.07 8.38
C GLY A 147 -2.76 -3.11 6.94
N PHE A 148 -3.76 -2.28 6.64
CA PHE A 148 -4.30 -2.16 5.28
C PHE A 148 -4.97 -0.80 5.03
N ILE A 149 -5.22 -0.50 3.76
CA ILE A 149 -5.92 0.70 3.31
C ILE A 149 -7.04 0.27 2.34
N ILE A 150 -8.26 0.75 2.57
CA ILE A 150 -9.38 0.61 1.65
C ILE A 150 -9.45 1.87 0.81
N MET A 151 -9.39 1.74 -0.51
CA MET A 151 -9.34 2.85 -1.44
C MET A 151 -10.15 2.60 -2.70
N GLU A 152 -10.43 3.68 -3.42
CA GLU A 152 -11.07 3.68 -4.72
C GLU A 152 -10.36 2.77 -5.71
N TYR A 153 -11.15 2.00 -6.46
CA TYR A 153 -10.66 1.30 -7.63
C TYR A 153 -10.72 2.24 -8.84
N VAL A 154 -9.55 2.66 -9.31
CA VAL A 154 -9.42 3.46 -10.54
C VAL A 154 -9.27 2.49 -11.71
N ALA A 155 -10.33 2.33 -12.49
CA ALA A 155 -10.33 1.50 -13.68
C ALA A 155 -9.56 2.16 -14.84
N ASP A 156 -9.14 1.36 -15.81
CA ASP A 156 -8.57 1.80 -17.09
C ASP A 156 -7.31 2.70 -16.94
N ASN A 157 -6.48 2.41 -15.94
CA ASN A 157 -5.23 3.14 -15.77
C ASN A 157 -4.18 2.72 -16.81
N LEU A 158 -3.50 3.72 -17.38
CA LEU A 158 -2.33 3.48 -18.21
C LEU A 158 -1.10 3.34 -17.30
N SER A 159 -0.48 2.18 -17.32
CA SER A 159 0.85 2.00 -16.71
C SER A 159 1.88 2.63 -17.63
N LEU A 160 2.54 3.69 -17.15
CA LEU A 160 3.65 4.32 -17.85
C LEU A 160 4.97 3.69 -17.40
N HIS A 161 5.80 3.31 -18.36
CA HIS A 161 7.12 2.75 -18.14
C HIS A 161 8.21 3.74 -18.56
N ILE A 162 9.40 3.59 -17.96
CA ILE A 162 10.56 4.45 -18.25
C ILE A 162 11.04 4.39 -19.71
N PHE A 163 10.66 3.33 -20.43
CA PHE A 163 10.99 3.11 -21.83
C PHE A 163 9.86 3.51 -22.78
N ASP A 164 8.74 4.03 -22.27
CA ASP A 164 7.67 4.56 -23.10
C ASP A 164 8.08 5.92 -23.68
N ASN A 165 7.70 6.17 -24.93
CA ASN A 165 7.92 7.45 -25.59
C ASN A 165 6.84 8.45 -25.14
N LEU A 166 7.10 9.14 -24.03
CA LEU A 166 6.17 10.10 -23.43
C LEU A 166 6.37 11.51 -24.00
N THR A 167 5.26 12.18 -24.28
CA THR A 167 5.24 13.61 -24.60
C THR A 167 5.25 14.44 -23.31
N PRO A 168 5.59 15.75 -23.37
CA PRO A 168 5.45 16.64 -22.22
C PRO A 168 4.04 16.67 -21.63
N ASP A 169 3.00 16.53 -22.46
CA ASP A 169 1.61 16.53 -22.01
C ASP A 169 1.27 15.27 -21.21
N ASP A 170 1.84 14.11 -21.57
CA ASP A 170 1.63 12.84 -20.86
C ASP A 170 2.14 12.87 -19.41
N ILE A 171 3.21 13.63 -19.15
CA ILE A 171 3.81 13.75 -17.80
C ILE A 171 3.33 14.98 -17.03
N LEU A 172 2.62 15.91 -17.68
CA LEU A 172 2.24 17.19 -17.09
C LEU A 172 1.41 17.05 -15.82
N GLN A 173 0.47 16.08 -15.80
CA GLN A 173 -0.35 15.81 -14.62
C GLN A 173 0.50 15.32 -13.44
N ALA A 174 1.47 14.43 -13.70
CA ALA A 174 2.36 13.91 -12.67
C ALA A 174 3.22 15.04 -12.08
N LEU A 175 3.82 15.88 -12.93
CA LEU A 175 4.62 17.04 -12.50
C LEU A 175 3.79 18.04 -11.68
N ARG A 176 2.56 18.35 -12.10
CA ARG A 176 1.65 19.22 -11.33
C ARG A 176 1.27 18.63 -9.99
N THR A 177 1.09 17.31 -9.91
CA THR A 177 0.77 16.59 -8.68
C THR A 177 1.96 16.63 -7.70
N ILE A 178 3.18 16.42 -8.20
CA ILE A 178 4.41 16.53 -7.40
C ILE A 178 4.56 17.95 -6.86
N ALA A 179 4.47 18.97 -7.71
CA ALA A 179 4.56 20.37 -7.29
C ALA A 179 3.47 20.74 -6.25
N SER A 180 2.27 20.21 -6.41
CA SER A 180 1.16 20.41 -5.46
C SER A 180 1.45 19.76 -4.11
N LEU A 181 2.05 18.58 -4.10
CA LEU A 181 2.43 17.87 -2.88
C LEU A 181 3.59 18.58 -2.16
N GLU A 182 4.61 19.02 -2.89
CA GLU A 182 5.70 19.81 -2.34
C GLU A 182 5.20 21.12 -1.73
N ALA A 183 4.35 21.86 -2.43
CA ALA A 183 3.74 23.08 -1.92
C ALA A 183 2.85 22.83 -0.69
N ALA A 184 2.16 21.69 -0.63
CA ALA A 184 1.38 21.29 0.54
C ALA A 184 2.28 21.01 1.75
N SER A 185 3.43 20.37 1.54
CA SER A 185 4.38 20.05 2.62
C SER A 185 4.91 21.28 3.38
N LEU A 186 4.96 22.44 2.72
CA LEU A 186 5.36 23.71 3.34
C LEU A 186 4.37 24.18 4.43
N LYS A 187 3.13 23.70 4.39
CA LYS A 187 2.10 24.02 5.38
C LYS A 187 2.19 23.13 6.63
N PHE A 188 2.91 22.01 6.55
CA PHE A 188 3.03 21.07 7.66
C PHE A 188 3.90 21.69 8.76
N SER A 189 3.47 21.55 10.03
CA SER A 189 4.29 21.94 11.17
C SER A 189 5.51 21.04 11.31
N ASP A 190 6.48 21.45 12.12
CA ASP A 190 7.68 20.65 12.35
C ASP A 190 7.34 19.34 13.09
N GLU A 191 6.34 19.34 13.96
CA GLU A 191 5.83 18.12 14.61
C GLU A 191 5.22 17.16 13.58
N ASP A 192 4.45 17.67 12.62
CA ASP A 192 3.86 16.84 11.56
C ASP A 192 4.94 16.26 10.64
N LYS A 193 5.96 17.06 10.31
CA LYS A 193 7.10 16.60 9.50
C LYS A 193 7.91 15.53 10.22
N ALA A 194 8.04 15.63 11.54
CA ALA A 194 8.75 14.65 12.36
C ALA A 194 8.07 13.27 12.42
N LEU A 195 6.81 13.15 11.98
CA LEU A 195 6.12 11.86 11.86
C LEU A 195 6.61 11.03 10.66
N PHE A 196 7.24 11.67 9.66
CA PHE A 196 7.70 10.97 8.46
C PHE A 196 9.04 10.27 8.70
N MET A 197 9.18 9.11 8.08
CA MET A 197 10.46 8.40 8.04
C MET A 197 11.46 9.13 7.15
N ASN A 198 12.73 9.13 7.55
CA ASN A 198 13.84 9.61 6.73
C ASN A 198 14.64 8.41 6.19
N ASN A 199 15.16 8.52 4.97
CA ASN A 199 16.11 7.56 4.38
C ASN A 199 15.66 6.08 4.35
N ILE A 200 14.37 5.82 4.13
CA ILE A 200 13.75 4.48 4.13
C ILE A 200 14.51 3.47 3.27
N PHE A 201 14.82 3.82 2.03
CA PHE A 201 15.44 2.90 1.07
C PHE A 201 16.94 2.71 1.32
N GLY A 202 17.63 3.74 1.83
CA GLY A 202 19.04 3.66 2.16
C GLY A 202 19.29 2.64 3.26
N GLU A 203 18.51 2.68 4.34
CA GLU A 203 18.65 1.75 5.46
C GLU A 203 18.25 0.31 5.08
N MET A 204 17.13 0.18 4.37
CA MET A 204 16.54 -1.12 4.02
C MET A 204 17.37 -1.90 3.00
N PHE A 205 17.93 -1.22 1.99
CA PHE A 205 18.67 -1.86 0.91
C PHE A 205 20.19 -1.70 1.00
N ALA A 206 20.72 -1.01 2.01
CA ALA A 206 22.17 -0.84 2.18
C ALA A 206 22.91 -2.18 2.08
N LYS A 207 22.42 -3.25 2.71
CA LYS A 207 23.06 -4.58 2.68
C LYS A 207 23.02 -5.26 1.30
N ALA A 208 21.97 -5.01 0.51
CA ALA A 208 21.80 -5.63 -0.80
C ALA A 208 22.51 -4.87 -1.93
N LEU A 209 22.52 -3.53 -1.87
CA LEU A 209 23.06 -2.65 -2.92
C LEU A 209 24.55 -2.32 -2.76
N THR A 210 25.16 -2.65 -1.62
CA THR A 210 26.60 -2.43 -1.38
C THR A 210 27.52 -3.41 -2.12
N LYS A 211 26.98 -4.36 -2.90
CA LYS A 211 27.82 -5.23 -3.75
C LYS A 211 28.52 -4.48 -4.89
N GLU A 212 28.11 -3.25 -5.25
CA GLU A 212 28.93 -2.38 -6.12
C GLU A 212 30.13 -1.74 -5.41
N VAL A 213 30.35 -2.01 -4.12
CA VAL A 213 31.58 -1.66 -3.37
C VAL A 213 32.57 -2.85 -3.30
N SER A 214 32.24 -3.99 -3.90
CA SER A 214 33.15 -5.15 -4.05
C SER A 214 33.32 -5.53 -5.52
N LYS A 215 33.93 -4.63 -6.30
CA LYS A 215 34.77 -4.99 -7.45
C LYS A 215 36.13 -4.33 -7.30
#